data_AF-A0A7X8LT83-F1
#
_entry.id   AF-A0A7X8LT83-F1
#
_cell.length_a   1.000
_cell.length_b   1.000
_cell.length_c   1.000
_cell.angle_alpha   90.00
_cell.angle_beta   90.00
_cell.angle_gamma   90.00
#
_symmetry.space_group_name_H-M   'P 1'
#
loop_
_entity.id
_entity.type
_entity.pdbx_description
1 polymer ?
#
loop_
_entity_poly.entity_id
_entity_poly.type
_entity_poly.pdbx_seq_one_letter_code
_entity_poly.pdbx_strand_id
1 'polypeptide(L)' 'MKPTTLPSTEQAGQLLQLVCFNLADEEYGIDINCVQEVIRVQRITPIPQMPPSVLGVINIR' A
#
# COMPACT_ATOMS: atom_id res chain seq x y z
N MET A 1 -51.48 -9.13 13.51
CA MET A 1 -50.27 -8.54 14.12
C MET A 1 -49.09 -8.87 13.22
N LYS A 2 -48.44 -7.84 12.66
CA LYS A 2 -47.27 -7.98 11.78
C LYS A 2 -46.02 -8.13 12.66
N PRO A 3 -45.23 -9.22 12.56
CA PRO A 3 -43.82 -9.15 12.94
C PRO A 3 -43.11 -8.38 11.82
N THR A 4 -42.89 -7.09 12.04
CA THR A 4 -41.57 -6.49 12.25
C THR A 4 -40.56 -6.92 11.19
N THR A 5 -40.47 -6.08 10.17
CA THR A 5 -39.37 -5.96 9.22
C THR A 5 -38.04 -5.82 9.96
N LEU A 6 -37.09 -6.68 9.64
CA LEU A 6 -35.67 -6.37 9.70
C LEU A 6 -35.14 -6.52 8.27
N PRO A 7 -34.84 -5.44 7.53
CA PRO A 7 -33.83 -5.55 6.50
C PRO A 7 -32.52 -5.68 7.25
N SER A 8 -32.02 -6.91 7.39
CA SER A 8 -30.63 -7.15 7.77
C SER A 8 -29.80 -6.33 6.80
N THR A 9 -29.30 -5.21 7.30
CA THR A 9 -28.49 -4.30 6.52
C THR A 9 -27.16 -5.01 6.39
N GLU A 10 -27.02 -5.79 5.33
CA GLU A 10 -25.75 -6.28 4.83
C GLU A 10 -24.97 -5.05 4.35
N GLN A 11 -24.44 -4.28 5.30
CA GLN A 11 -23.30 -3.43 5.02
C GLN A 11 -22.12 -4.38 4.88
N ALA A 12 -22.00 -4.95 3.68
CA ALA A 12 -20.74 -5.47 3.19
C ALA A 12 -19.79 -4.26 3.11
N GLY A 13 -19.25 -3.88 4.27
CA GLY A 13 -18.19 -2.90 4.37
C GLY A 13 -17.06 -3.39 3.50
N GLN A 14 -16.67 -2.58 2.52
CA GLN A 14 -15.55 -2.89 1.65
C GLN A 14 -14.33 -3.10 2.54
N LEU A 15 -13.84 -4.35 2.59
CA LEU A 15 -12.64 -4.70 3.33
C LEU A 15 -11.46 -3.97 2.68
N LEU A 16 -10.93 -2.97 3.38
CA LEU A 16 -9.77 -2.23 2.92
C LEU A 16 -8.53 -3.10 3.15
N GLN A 17 -7.86 -3.48 2.06
CA GLN A 17 -6.63 -4.25 2.12
C GLN A 17 -5.45 -3.29 1.99
N LEU A 18 -4.62 -3.24 3.04
CA LEU A 18 -3.47 -2.35 3.13
C LEU A 18 -2.19 -3.19 3.27
N VAL A 19 -1.12 -2.73 2.62
CA VAL A 19 0.24 -3.20 2.90
C VAL A 19 0.83 -2.28 3.94
N CYS A 20 1.10 -2.81 5.13
CA CYS A 20 1.75 -2.09 6.21
C CYS A 20 3.26 -2.29 6.16
N PHE A 21 4.02 -1.21 6.33
CA PHE A 21 5.48 -1.22 6.40
C PHE A 21 5.96 -0.17 7.41
N ASN A 22 7.15 -0.38 7.94
CA ASN A 22 7.76 0.55 8.88
C ASN A 22 8.73 1.48 8.14
N LEU A 23 8.67 2.77 8.44
CA LEU A 23 9.63 3.77 7.99
C LEU A 23 10.18 4.48 9.23
N ALA A 24 11.47 4.30 9.49
CA ALA A 24 12.11 4.70 10.74
C ALA A 24 11.39 4.08 11.96
N ASP A 25 10.70 4.90 12.76
CA ASP A 25 9.99 4.49 13.99
C ASP A 25 8.46 4.50 13.82
N GLU A 26 7.97 4.72 12.59
CA GLU A 26 6.54 4.88 12.30
C GLU A 26 6.03 3.78 11.36
N GLU A 27 4.78 3.35 11.60
CA GLU A 27 4.07 2.39 10.76
C GLU A 27 3.23 3.14 9.72
N TYR A 28 3.39 2.77 8.45
CA TYR A 28 2.66 3.32 7.31
C TYR A 28 1.90 2.21 6.59
N GLY A 29 0.74 2.57 6.03
CA GLY A 29 -0.09 1.68 5.22
C GLY A 29 -0.37 2.26 3.85
N ILE A 30 -0.24 1.44 2.81
CA ILE A 30 -0.61 1.79 1.42
C ILE A 30 -1.68 0.83 0.92
N ASP A 31 -2.62 1.31 0.10
CA ASP A 31 -3.64 0.48 -0.53
C ASP A 31 -3.00 -0.64 -1.39
N ILE A 32 -3.50 -1.86 -1.24
CA ILE A 32 -2.98 -3.03 -1.96
C ILE A 32 -2.98 -2.83 -3.48
N ASN A 33 -3.94 -2.06 -4.03
CA ASN A 33 -4.05 -1.82 -5.46
C ASN A 33 -2.98 -0.86 -5.99
N CYS A 34 -2.33 -0.09 -5.10
CA CYS A 34 -1.21 0.78 -5.46
C CYS A 34 0.16 0.07 -5.38
N VAL A 35 0.22 -1.12 -4.79
CA VAL A 35 1.47 -1.88 -4.64
C VAL A 35 1.67 -2.78 -5.84
N GLN A 36 2.69 -2.48 -6.64
CA GLN A 36 3.05 -3.32 -7.79
C GLN A 36 3.82 -4.56 -7.35
N GLU A 37 4.91 -4.39 -6.59
CA GLU A 37 5.76 -5.49 -6.12
C GLU A 37 6.41 -5.15 -4.77
N VAL A 38 6.59 -6.17 -3.92
CA VAL A 38 7.38 -6.07 -2.70
C VAL A 38 8.72 -6.76 -2.94
N ILE A 39 9.74 -5.97 -3.26
CA ILE A 39 11.10 -6.45 -3.51
C ILE A 39 12.02 -6.14 -2.32
N ARG A 40 13.11 -6.92 -2.20
CA ARG A 40 14.20 -6.55 -1.30
C ARG A 40 15.02 -5.42 -1.92
N VAL A 41 15.52 -4.52 -1.09
CA VAL A 41 16.40 -3.43 -1.52
C VAL A 41 17.62 -4.02 -2.25
N GLN A 42 17.80 -3.61 -3.49
CA GLN A 42 18.94 -3.99 -4.33
C GLN A 42 19.95 -2.84 -4.42
N ARG A 43 21.06 -3.09 -5.12
CA ARG A 43 22.06 -2.06 -5.41
C ARG A 43 21.43 -0.97 -6.29
N ILE A 44 21.36 0.25 -5.78
CA ILE A 44 20.90 1.42 -6.52
C ILE A 44 22.05 1.97 -7.36
N THR A 45 21.80 2.21 -8.65
CA THR A 45 22.75 2.87 -9.55
C THR A 45 22.45 4.36 -9.58
N PRO A 46 23.34 5.24 -9.07
CA PRO A 46 23.09 6.67 -9.04
C PRO A 46 23.11 7.25 -10.46
N ILE A 47 22.19 8.18 -10.73
CA ILE A 47 22.17 8.94 -11.98
C ILE A 47 22.72 10.35 -11.71
N PRO A 48 23.71 10.81 -12.50
CA PRO A 48 24.25 12.16 -12.33
C PRO A 48 23.17 13.21 -12.63
N GLN A 49 23.25 14.36 -11.93
CA GLN A 49 22.32 15.50 -12.10
C GLN A 49 20.87 15.26 -11.63
N MET A 50 20.61 14.26 -10.78
CA MET A 50 19.27 14.08 -10.20
C MET A 50 19.05 14.89 -8.91
N PRO A 51 17.79 15.29 -8.63
CA PRO A 51 17.42 15.88 -7.35
C PRO A 51 17.77 14.97 -6.17
N PRO A 52 18.03 15.52 -4.97
CA PRO A 52 18.40 14.74 -3.79
C PRO A 52 17.32 13.76 -3.32
N SER A 53 16.07 13.95 -3.74
CA SER A 53 14.96 13.04 -3.47
C SER A 53 15.04 11.73 -4.28
N VAL A 54 15.91 11.66 -5.28
CA VAL A 54 16.04 10.51 -6.17
C VAL A 54 17.38 9.83 -5.92
N LEU A 55 17.33 8.62 -5.35
CA LEU A 55 18.53 7.82 -5.06
C LEU A 55 19.18 7.25 -6.33
N GLY A 56 18.41 7.04 -7.40
CA GLY A 56 18.87 6.49 -8.67
C GLY A 56 17.90 5.48 -9.25
N VAL A 57 18.42 4.54 -10.02
CA VAL A 57 17.64 3.46 -10.65
C VAL A 57 18.04 2.11 -10.09
N ILE A 58 17.05 1.21 -10.02
CA ILE A 58 17.24 -0.21 -9.75
C ILE A 58 16.73 -0.99 -10.95
N ASN A 59 17.40 -2.09 -11.28
CA ASN A 59 16.87 -3.02 -12.28
C ASN A 59 16.01 -4.06 -11.56
N ILE A 60 14.73 -4.10 -11.90
CA ILE A 60 13.77 -5.10 -11.46
C ILE A 60 13.43 -5.99 -12.65
N ARG A 61 14.43 -6.75 -13.12
CA ARG A 61 14.44 -7.51 -14.38
C ARG A 61 14.21 -6.64 -15.62
#